data_AF-A0A366F8W8-F1
#
_entry.id   AF-A0A366F8W8-F1
#
_cell.length_a   1.000
_cell.length_b   1.000
_cell.length_c   1.000
_cell.angle_alpha   90.00
_cell.angle_beta   90.00
_cell.angle_gamma   90.00
#
_symmetry.space_group_name_H-M   'P 1'
#
loop_
_entity.id
_entity.type
_entity.pdbx_description
1 polymer ?
#
loop_
_entity_poly.entity_id
_entity_poly.type
_entity_poly.pdbx_seq_one_letter_code
_entity_poly.pdbx_strand_id
1 'polypeptide(L)'
;MTTDALEKKLIEALKTVDAHGDVAPAHVHDPMTMLIRENAIQANLMRWDEDRGRYVLTGTGRRRVSAGSRAPGAVVAFRRRAAPNGDQGTAKPGSHKPQPE
;
A
#
# COMPACT_ATOMS: atom_id res chain seq x y z
N MET A 1 18.02 -2.04 10.23
CA MET A 1 17.82 -2.36 8.79
C MET A 1 17.28 -3.78 8.57
N THR A 2 16.57 -4.39 9.54
CA THR A 2 16.17 -5.81 9.51
C THR A 2 14.67 -6.04 9.36
N THR A 3 13.84 -5.01 9.57
CA THR A 3 12.38 -5.10 9.57
C THR A 3 11.78 -5.14 8.17
N ASP A 4 12.30 -4.38 7.22
CA ASP A 4 11.74 -4.30 5.85
C ASP A 4 11.86 -5.62 5.07
N ALA A 5 12.98 -6.33 5.23
CA ALA A 5 13.19 -7.62 4.57
C ALA A 5 12.23 -8.69 5.12
N LEU A 6 11.98 -8.66 6.43
CA LEU A 6 11.05 -9.56 7.09
C LEU A 6 9.60 -9.22 6.71
N GLU A 7 9.25 -7.94 6.65
CA GLU A 7 7.92 -7.50 6.24
C GLU A 7 7.63 -7.85 4.79
N LYS A 8 8.59 -7.68 3.89
CA LYS A 8 8.46 -8.12 2.49
C LYS A 8 8.22 -9.64 2.40
N LYS A 9 9.00 -10.44 3.15
CA LYS A 9 8.80 -11.90 3.20
C LYS A 9 7.45 -12.28 3.77
N LEU A 10 6.96 -11.57 4.80
CA LEU A 10 5.63 -11.76 5.36
C LEU A 10 4.54 -11.47 4.33
N ILE A 11 4.64 -10.37 3.59
CA ILE A 11 3.66 -10.02 2.55
C ILE A 11 3.64 -11.09 1.45
N GLU A 12 4.80 -11.56 0.99
CA GLU A 12 4.87 -12.64 0.00
C GLU A 12 4.25 -13.94 0.53
N ALA A 13 4.55 -14.31 1.77
CA ALA A 13 3.92 -15.44 2.45
C ALA A 13 2.38 -15.34 2.50
N LEU A 14 1.84 -14.16 2.82
CA LEU A 14 0.38 -13.95 2.86
C LEU A 14 -0.26 -14.06 1.46
N LYS A 15 0.44 -13.64 0.40
CA LYS A 15 -0.02 -13.87 -0.98
C LYS A 15 -0.04 -15.35 -1.34
N THR A 16 0.97 -16.12 -0.89
CA THR A 16 0.99 -17.58 -1.08
C THR A 16 -0.19 -18.24 -0.38
N VAL A 17 -0.54 -17.79 0.83
CA VAL A 17 -1.74 -18.27 1.56
C VAL A 17 -3.01 -17.97 0.77
N ASP A 18 -3.15 -16.77 0.21
CA ASP A 18 -4.31 -16.40 -0.60
C ASP A 18 -4.46 -17.29 -1.85
N ALA A 19 -3.35 -17.58 -2.52
CA ALA A 19 -3.33 -18.36 -3.76
C ALA A 19 -3.44 -19.88 -3.54
N HIS A 20 -2.74 -20.41 -2.53
CA HIS A 20 -2.51 -21.85 -2.37
C HIS A 20 -3.04 -22.43 -1.05
N GLY A 21 -3.40 -21.58 -0.09
CA GLY A 21 -3.87 -22.03 1.22
C GLY A 21 -2.75 -22.46 2.18
N ASP A 22 -1.50 -22.08 1.92
CA ASP A 22 -0.40 -22.23 2.87
C ASP A 22 0.68 -21.16 2.62
N VAL A 23 1.50 -20.88 3.64
CA VAL A 23 2.63 -19.95 3.62
C VAL A 23 3.72 -20.41 2.65
N ALA A 24 3.90 -21.72 2.52
CA ALA A 24 4.81 -22.36 1.58
C ALA A 24 4.27 -23.75 1.19
N PRO A 25 4.74 -24.34 0.08
CA PRO A 25 4.40 -25.72 -0.27
C PRO A 25 4.76 -26.71 0.85
N ALA A 26 3.96 -27.77 1.01
CA ALA A 26 4.08 -28.74 2.11
C ALA A 26 5.47 -29.39 2.29
N HIS A 27 6.33 -29.35 1.27
CA HIS A 27 7.69 -29.90 1.30
C HIS A 27 8.76 -28.91 1.81
N VAL A 28 8.41 -27.64 2.05
CA VAL A 28 9.35 -26.62 2.52
C VAL A 28 9.14 -26.39 4.02
N HIS A 29 9.99 -27.03 4.83
CA HIS A 29 9.99 -26.89 6.30
C HIS A 29 11.25 -26.15 6.78
N ASP A 30 11.47 -24.95 6.24
CA ASP A 30 12.56 -24.08 6.67
C ASP A 30 12.17 -23.38 8.00
N PRO A 31 13.06 -23.32 9.01
CA PRO A 31 12.88 -22.52 10.23
C PRO A 31 12.33 -21.11 10.00
N MET A 32 12.74 -20.44 8.91
CA MET A 32 12.25 -19.11 8.55
C MET A 32 10.77 -19.11 8.16
N THR A 33 10.32 -20.15 7.44
CA THR A 33 8.92 -20.31 7.04
C THR A 33 8.04 -20.60 8.26
N MET A 34 8.54 -21.43 9.19
CA MET A 34 7.85 -21.70 10.45
C MET A 34 7.69 -20.42 11.29
N LEU A 35 8.74 -19.60 11.39
CA LEU A 35 8.69 -18.33 12.10
C LEU A 35 7.69 -17.35 11.49
N ILE A 36 7.64 -17.24 10.16
CA ILE A 36 6.67 -16.39 9.46
C ILE A 36 5.24 -16.90 9.70
N ARG A 37 5.04 -18.22 9.64
CA ARG A 37 3.75 -18.85 9.91
C ARG A 37 3.27 -18.54 11.33
N GLU A 38 4.12 -18.75 12.33
CA GLU A 38 3.80 -18.49 13.73
C GLU A 38 3.47 -17.02 13.96
N ASN A 39 4.30 -16.10 13.46
CA ASN A 39 4.06 -14.66 13.59
C ASN A 39 2.74 -14.23 12.93
N ALA A 40 2.40 -14.79 11.77
CA ALA A 40 1.17 -14.47 11.08
C ALA A 40 -0.08 -15.01 11.79
N ILE A 41 0.01 -16.15 12.47
CA ILE A 41 -1.04 -16.69 13.34
C ILE A 41 -1.20 -15.80 14.58
N GLN A 42 -0.10 -15.49 15.28
CA GLN A 42 -0.11 -14.63 16.47
C GLN A 42 -0.66 -13.23 16.17
N ALA A 43 -0.34 -12.67 14.99
CA ALA A 43 -0.85 -11.39 14.54
C ALA A 43 -2.28 -11.45 13.95
N ASN A 44 -2.95 -12.61 13.99
CA ASN A 44 -4.29 -12.84 13.46
C ASN A 44 -4.43 -12.42 11.98
N LEU A 45 -3.40 -12.65 11.17
CA LEU A 45 -3.38 -12.35 9.73
C LEU A 45 -3.92 -13.52 8.91
N MET A 46 -3.72 -14.75 9.40
CA MET A 46 -4.24 -15.96 8.79
C MET A 46 -4.68 -16.94 9.87
N ARG A 47 -5.55 -17.89 9.49
CA ARG A 47 -6.01 -18.97 10.38
C ARG A 47 -6.06 -20.28 9.61
N TRP A 48 -5.96 -21.40 10.32
CA TRP A 48 -6.30 -22.70 9.75
C TRP A 48 -7.82 -22.80 9.59
N ASP A 49 -8.28 -23.26 8.43
CA ASP A 49 -9.67 -23.54 8.14
C ASP A 49 -9.83 -25.06 8.05
N GLU A 50 -10.46 -25.66 9.06
CA GLU A 50 -10.61 -27.11 9.18
C GLU A 50 -11.49 -27.69 8.06
N ASP A 51 -12.54 -26.97 7.66
CA ASP A 51 -13.45 -27.41 6.59
C ASP A 51 -12.74 -27.48 5.23
N ARG A 52 -11.80 -26.56 4.99
CA ARG A 52 -11.04 -26.47 3.73
C ARG A 52 -9.68 -27.17 3.79
N GLY A 53 -9.27 -27.64 4.96
CA GLY A 53 -7.97 -28.26 5.20
C GLY A 53 -6.78 -27.38 4.78
N ARG A 54 -6.91 -26.05 4.92
CA ARG A 54 -5.88 -25.10 4.47
C ARG A 54 -5.90 -23.78 5.26
N TYR A 55 -4.80 -23.05 5.25
CA TYR A 55 -4.77 -21.69 5.81
C TYR A 55 -5.57 -20.72 4.94
N VAL A 56 -6.28 -19.79 5.60
CA VAL A 56 -7.04 -18.73 4.94
C VAL A 56 -6.70 -17.38 5.56
N LEU A 57 -6.72 -16.33 4.74
CA LEU A 57 -6.52 -14.97 5.22
C LEU A 57 -7.71 -14.48 6.03
N THR A 58 -7.43 -13.84 7.16
CA THR A 58 -8.45 -13.11 7.93
C THR A 58 -8.77 -11.77 7.26
N GLY A 59 -9.75 -11.03 7.79
CA GLY A 59 -9.99 -9.65 7.35
C GLY A 59 -8.75 -8.76 7.51
N THR A 60 -7.98 -8.96 8.58
CA THR A 60 -6.75 -8.22 8.88
C THR A 60 -5.63 -8.60 7.90
N GLY A 61 -5.44 -9.89 7.62
CA GLY A 61 -4.45 -10.36 6.64
C GLY A 61 -4.70 -9.79 5.26
N ARG A 62 -5.96 -9.81 4.79
CA ARG A 62 -6.36 -9.21 3.52
C ARG A 62 -6.06 -7.71 3.46
N ARG A 63 -6.40 -6.95 4.51
CA ARG A 63 -6.05 -5.53 4.59
C ARG A 63 -4.55 -5.30 4.54
N ARG A 64 -3.74 -6.16 5.16
CA ARG A 64 -2.28 -6.02 5.16
C ARG A 64 -1.67 -6.29 3.79
N VAL A 65 -2.16 -7.30 3.07
CA VAL A 65 -1.77 -7.55 1.67
C VAL A 65 -2.13 -6.34 0.79
N SER A 66 -3.34 -5.79 0.94
CA SER A 66 -3.78 -4.62 0.17
C SER A 66 -3.08 -3.31 0.56
N ALA A 67 -2.68 -3.16 1.82
CA ALA A 67 -1.92 -1.99 2.29
C ALA A 67 -0.48 -2.02 1.77
N GLY A 68 0.15 -3.20 1.75
CA GLY A 68 1.49 -3.41 1.18
C GLY A 68 1.54 -3.29 -0.35
N SER A 69 0.41 -3.50 -1.05
CA SER A 69 0.30 -3.30 -2.50
C SER A 69 -0.07 -1.87 -2.90
N ARG A 70 -0.44 -1.01 -1.93
CA ARG A 70 -0.79 0.38 -2.19
C ARG A 70 0.48 1.17 -2.48
N ALA A 71 0.87 1.23 -3.76
CA ALA A 71 1.74 2.29 -4.25
C ALA A 71 1.18 3.65 -3.79
N PRO A 72 2.02 4.63 -3.40
CA PRO A 72 1.54 5.96 -2.99
C PRO A 72 0.70 6.54 -4.13
N GLY A 73 -0.62 6.49 -3.97
CA GLY A 73 -1.55 6.98 -4.98
C GLY A 73 -1.42 8.50 -5.04
N ALA A 74 -0.99 9.02 -6.18
CA ALA A 74 -0.98 10.46 -6.42
C ALA A 74 -2.42 10.97 -6.32
N VAL A 75 -2.70 11.81 -5.32
CA VAL A 75 -3.97 12.54 -5.22
C VAL A 75 -3.96 13.59 -6.34
N VAL A 76 -4.61 13.27 -7.46
CA VAL A 76 -4.82 14.25 -8.53
C VAL A 76 -5.93 15.19 -8.09
N ALA A 77 -5.57 16.44 -7.79
CA ALA A 77 -6.55 17.47 -7.48
C ALA A 77 -7.44 17.73 -8.70
N PHE A 78 -8.76 17.74 -8.50
CA PHE A 78 -9.71 18.13 -9.54
C PHE A 78 -9.41 19.56 -9.99
N ARG A 79 -9.06 19.75 -11.27
CA ARG A 79 -9.00 21.09 -11.86
C ARG A 79 -10.39 21.70 -11.83
N ARG A 80 -10.57 22.74 -11.00
CA ARG A 80 -11.76 23.59 -10.99
C ARG A 80 -11.93 24.15 -12.40
N ARG A 81 -13.03 23.80 -13.07
CA ARG A 81 -13.40 24.36 -14.38
C ARG A 81 -13.61 25.86 -14.18
N ALA A 82 -12.75 26.69 -14.76
CA ALA A 82 -12.97 28.13 -14.79
C ALA A 82 -14.31 28.39 -15.48
N ALA A 83 -15.20 29.11 -14.81
CA ALA A 83 -16.44 29.58 -15.41
C ALA A 83 -16.10 30.56 -16.55
N PRO A 84 -16.76 30.46 -17.72
CA PRO A 84 -16.61 31.45 -18.76
C PRO A 84 -17.50 32.65 -18.44
N ASN A 85 -17.02 33.54 -17.59
CA ASN A 85 -17.45 34.94 -17.57
C ASN A 85 -16.17 35.72 -17.91
N GLY A 86 -16.05 36.27 -19.12
CA GLY A 86 -16.84 37.42 -19.54
C GLY A 86 -15.94 38.63 -19.37
N ASP A 87 -15.58 39.27 -20.48
CA ASP A 87 -14.79 40.50 -20.56
C ASP A 87 -14.97 41.45 -19.37
N GLN A 88 -13.85 41.94 -18.83
CA GLN A 88 -13.56 43.37 -18.68
C GLN A 88 -12.30 43.62 -17.83
N GLY A 89 -11.51 44.61 -18.25
CA GLY A 89 -10.87 45.50 -17.27
C GLY A 89 -9.35 45.45 -17.16
N THR A 90 -8.69 46.05 -18.14
CA THR A 90 -7.44 46.83 -18.06
C THR A 90 -6.90 47.19 -16.66
N ALA A 91 -5.62 46.91 -16.41
CA ALA A 91 -4.66 47.90 -15.88
C ALA A 91 -3.22 47.33 -15.93
N LYS A 92 -2.36 47.98 -16.71
CA LYS A 92 -0.92 47.74 -16.80
C LYS A 92 -0.23 48.73 -15.86
N PRO A 93 0.43 48.34 -14.75
CA PRO A 93 1.20 49.29 -13.97
C PRO A 93 2.60 49.44 -14.60
N GLY A 94 2.87 50.66 -15.10
CA GLY A 94 4.15 51.07 -15.63
C GLY A 94 5.24 51.08 -14.55
N SER A 95 6.42 50.58 -14.92
CA SER A 95 7.64 50.68 -14.11
C SER A 95 8.48 51.83 -14.67
N HIS A 96 8.29 53.05 -14.17
CA HIS A 96 9.25 54.13 -14.36
C HIS A 96 10.25 54.11 -13.19
N LYS A 97 11.52 53.88 -13.52
CA LYS A 97 12.69 53.92 -12.64
C LYS A 97 13.22 55.36 -12.63
N PRO A 98 13.36 56.04 -11.48
CA PRO A 98 14.22 57.22 -11.40
C PRO A 98 15.67 56.83 -11.13
N GLN A 99 16.59 57.45 -11.86
CA GLN A 99 18.04 57.47 -11.62
C GLN A 99 18.42 58.72 -10.80
N PRO A 100 19.58 58.71 -10.12
CA PRO A 100 19.95 59.70 -9.10
C PRO A 100 20.63 60.94 -9.69
N GLU A 101 20.54 62.06 -8.96
CA GLU A 101 21.49 63.19 -9.01
C GLU A 101 22.14 63.37 -7.63
#